data_AF-A0A2U9S9C4-F1
#
_entry.id   AF-A0A2U9S9C4-F1
#
_cell.length_a   1.000
_cell.length_b   1.000
_cell.length_c   1.000
_cell.angle_alpha   90.00
_cell.angle_beta   90.00
_cell.angle_gamma   90.00
#
_symmetry.space_group_name_H-M   'P 1'
#
loop_
_entity.id
_entity.type
_entity.pdbx_description
1 polymer ?
#
loop_
_entity_poly.entity_id
_entity_poly.type
_entity_poly.pdbx_seq_one_letter_code
_entity_poly.pdbx_strand_id
1 'polypeptide(L)'
;MIDRRRRPPGAGPVDSSAGVHHGRRTDRVCLLASGFTILTQRAYKEIQTMADIYVSTTGSDSNSGTKDSPFKTILKASQVAEAGTTVHVAPGTYIGGFQTTKSGTTDAPIHYVSDEKWGAKIVPGAGNSKIEAWDNRGDNVIIDGFEIDGSNPQGGTPWLSGIYTTGTNSVVQNNKVHDIVRDSAAINAAHSGGQGGGGILGDGYFGDSNISVNGNVVYNIGPANSTTDLVHGIYMSTSGQVQNNMVYQASGDAISTWHDAHHVKILNNTIFASHNGIMIGGGDYYHTSGPNDHSQVSNNIIYDNDTGIMEFGDTGSNNIYSNNLIYGNDTNLSMKNGKVTGTVSADPKFVKYDPSGNGDYRLTSDSPAVNSGISSGAPTLDMNGDAREGAVDIGAMEYQSTTSTPPAGSAPPSSSVPSTPAATEATAKIVLNVDGTAAGGVNAHFNLLIDGKKIGEGVAGTEAKDFVFTTTVAADQAHKVQVQYDNDSVVNGQDRNLTVNKITINGKAVAPTDSNVTYDKGALDGRDVAPGQADMWWNGTLVVSADKSLFSSSAVTAQAAALPEGADQFDIRQYMVAQASNTVEIPADTSGTASIDLWASEPDLFAATAHLSDSLNEFDAA
;
A
#
# COMPACT_ATOMS: atom_id res chain seq x y z
N MET A 1 54.39 -13.79 -25.59
CA MET A 1 55.76 -14.35 -25.60
C MET A 1 55.81 -15.51 -24.60
N ILE A 2 56.33 -16.67 -25.05
CA ILE A 2 56.69 -17.91 -24.29
C ILE A 2 55.45 -18.71 -23.78
N ASP A 3 54.90 -19.75 -24.46
CA ASP A 3 55.41 -21.06 -24.96
C ASP A 3 55.96 -21.94 -23.80
N ARG A 4 55.37 -23.08 -23.37
CA ARG A 4 55.31 -24.40 -24.05
C ARG A 4 54.44 -25.39 -23.23
N ARG A 5 53.48 -26.13 -23.85
CA ARG A 5 53.52 -27.56 -24.31
C ARG A 5 53.66 -28.59 -23.15
N ARG A 6 52.97 -29.75 -23.08
CA ARG A 6 52.43 -30.68 -24.10
C ARG A 6 51.55 -31.77 -23.42
N ARG A 7 50.71 -32.42 -24.25
CA ARG A 7 49.65 -33.44 -24.01
C ARG A 7 50.18 -34.93 -23.99
N PRO A 8 49.32 -35.97 -23.80
CA PRO A 8 49.55 -37.32 -23.23
C PRO A 8 49.87 -38.39 -24.34
N PRO A 9 49.82 -39.76 -24.18
CA PRO A 9 48.62 -40.62 -23.91
C PRO A 9 48.90 -42.02 -23.27
N GLY A 10 47.88 -42.89 -23.11
CA GLY A 10 48.07 -44.36 -22.94
C GLY A 10 46.82 -45.15 -22.57
N ALA A 11 46.49 -46.20 -23.34
CA ALA A 11 45.26 -47.00 -23.31
C ALA A 11 45.49 -48.51 -23.05
N GLY A 12 44.53 -49.15 -22.36
CA GLY A 12 44.12 -50.59 -22.38
C GLY A 12 45.06 -51.68 -21.82
N PRO A 13 44.66 -52.98 -21.75
CA PRO A 13 43.31 -53.61 -21.83
C PRO A 13 43.07 -54.90 -20.95
N VAL A 14 41.83 -55.50 -20.99
CA VAL A 14 41.35 -56.92 -20.70
C VAL A 14 41.72 -57.62 -19.34
N ASP A 15 40.96 -58.53 -18.68
CA ASP A 15 40.08 -59.63 -19.12
C ASP A 15 39.23 -60.29 -17.98
N SER A 16 38.10 -60.89 -18.43
CA SER A 16 37.36 -62.11 -18.02
C SER A 16 37.09 -62.56 -16.57
N SER A 17 35.80 -62.84 -16.27
CA SER A 17 35.16 -64.19 -16.15
C SER A 17 33.89 -64.09 -15.27
N ALA A 18 32.68 -64.23 -15.82
CA ALA A 18 31.93 -65.46 -16.17
C ALA A 18 31.40 -66.26 -14.95
N GLY A 19 30.07 -66.37 -14.85
CA GLY A 19 29.37 -67.24 -13.90
C GLY A 19 27.84 -67.07 -13.95
N VAL A 20 27.21 -67.69 -14.94
CA VAL A 20 25.75 -67.80 -15.12
C VAL A 20 25.23 -69.01 -14.34
N HIS A 21 24.07 -68.91 -13.68
CA HIS A 21 23.09 -70.01 -13.65
C HIS A 21 21.63 -69.53 -13.49
N HIS A 22 20.80 -70.05 -14.39
CA HIS A 22 19.36 -69.85 -14.55
C HIS A 22 18.49 -70.50 -13.44
N GLY A 23 17.26 -70.01 -13.25
CA GLY A 23 16.20 -70.79 -12.58
C GLY A 23 14.88 -70.06 -12.31
N ARG A 24 13.92 -70.18 -13.24
CA ARG A 24 12.57 -69.58 -13.33
C ARG A 24 11.55 -69.85 -12.19
N ARG A 25 10.73 -68.80 -11.97
CA ARG A 25 9.23 -68.70 -11.94
C ARG A 25 8.35 -69.08 -10.70
N THR A 26 7.42 -68.13 -10.48
CA THR A 26 5.96 -68.19 -10.18
C THR A 26 5.42 -68.23 -8.74
N ASP A 27 4.73 -67.13 -8.41
CA ASP A 27 3.42 -66.94 -7.75
C ASP A 27 3.04 -67.77 -6.50
N ARG A 28 2.83 -67.07 -5.36
CA ARG A 28 1.50 -66.87 -4.73
C ARG A 28 1.59 -66.26 -3.32
N VAL A 29 0.56 -65.46 -3.04
CA VAL A 29 0.16 -64.75 -1.82
C VAL A 29 -0.06 -65.69 -0.61
N CYS A 30 0.44 -65.33 0.57
CA CYS A 30 -0.31 -65.43 1.84
C CYS A 30 0.37 -64.65 2.99
N LEU A 31 -0.47 -63.92 3.73
CA LEU A 31 -0.19 -63.08 4.90
C LEU A 31 0.08 -63.97 6.14
N LEU A 32 1.04 -63.59 7.00
CA LEU A 32 0.85 -63.27 8.43
C LEU A 32 2.16 -63.23 9.24
N ALA A 33 2.41 -62.04 9.80
CA ALA A 33 2.97 -61.71 11.12
C ALA A 33 4.26 -62.37 11.63
N SER A 34 5.33 -61.57 11.74
CA SER A 34 6.06 -61.36 13.00
C SER A 34 7.06 -60.22 12.85
N GLY A 35 7.06 -59.30 13.81
CA GLY A 35 7.62 -57.96 13.69
C GLY A 35 9.13 -57.88 13.50
N PHE A 36 9.55 -56.81 12.85
CA PHE A 36 10.82 -56.16 13.12
C PHE A 36 10.65 -54.67 12.86
N THR A 37 10.61 -53.91 13.94
CA THR A 37 10.65 -52.45 13.97
C THR A 37 11.95 -51.99 13.35
N ILE A 38 11.94 -51.56 12.09
CA ILE A 38 13.01 -50.75 11.53
C ILE A 38 12.60 -49.30 11.74
N LEU A 39 13.19 -48.70 12.77
CA LEU A 39 13.28 -47.26 12.98
C LEU A 39 13.87 -46.62 11.71
N THR A 40 13.01 -46.14 10.81
CA THR A 40 13.41 -45.06 9.91
C THR A 40 13.33 -43.77 10.71
N GLN A 41 14.37 -43.48 11.51
CA GLN A 41 14.76 -42.09 11.74
C GLN A 41 15.32 -41.56 10.42
N ARG A 42 14.44 -41.33 9.43
CA ARG A 42 14.67 -40.21 8.53
C ARG A 42 14.35 -39.01 9.38
N ALA A 43 15.37 -38.19 9.65
CA ALA A 43 15.15 -36.83 10.08
C ALA A 43 14.19 -36.21 9.08
N TYR A 44 12.91 -36.14 9.44
CA TYR A 44 12.03 -35.13 8.90
C TYR A 44 12.68 -33.84 9.36
N LYS A 45 13.44 -33.21 8.46
CA LYS A 45 13.73 -31.80 8.59
C LYS A 45 12.35 -31.17 8.62
N GLU A 46 11.91 -30.78 9.82
CA GLU A 46 10.71 -29.98 9.98
C GLU A 46 10.76 -28.91 8.89
N ILE A 47 9.74 -28.85 8.05
CA ILE A 47 9.45 -27.60 7.36
C ILE A 47 9.01 -26.70 8.50
N GLN A 48 9.98 -26.10 9.20
CA GLN A 48 9.64 -25.00 10.06
C GLN A 48 9.03 -23.96 9.15
N THR A 49 7.81 -23.55 9.47
CA THR A 49 7.30 -22.23 9.16
C THR A 49 8.27 -21.22 9.78
N MET A 50 9.36 -20.91 9.10
CA MET A 50 10.29 -19.85 9.51
C MET A 50 9.97 -18.65 8.66
N ALA A 51 9.42 -17.60 9.25
CA ALA A 51 9.52 -16.28 8.64
C ALA A 51 9.43 -15.15 9.66
N ASP A 52 8.64 -15.29 10.74
CA ASP A 52 8.46 -14.19 11.67
C ASP A 52 9.53 -14.18 12.77
N ILE A 53 10.28 -13.07 12.82
CA ILE A 53 11.23 -12.74 13.88
C ILE A 53 10.73 -11.50 14.58
N TYR A 54 10.77 -11.49 15.91
CA TYR A 54 10.24 -10.40 16.73
C TYR A 54 11.36 -9.67 17.46
N VAL A 55 11.27 -8.35 17.47
CA VAL A 55 12.16 -7.42 18.18
C VAL A 55 11.33 -6.59 19.14
N SER A 56 11.79 -6.46 20.38
CA SER A 56 11.15 -5.62 21.40
C SER A 56 12.19 -5.02 22.34
N THR A 57 11.93 -3.80 22.82
CA THR A 57 12.80 -3.12 23.81
C THR A 57 12.97 -3.88 25.12
N THR A 58 12.02 -4.76 25.46
CA THR A 58 12.06 -5.65 26.65
C THR A 58 12.68 -7.02 26.36
N GLY A 59 13.04 -7.30 25.11
CA GLY A 59 13.67 -8.54 24.68
C GLY A 59 15.14 -8.68 25.08
N SER A 60 15.79 -9.74 24.57
CA SER A 60 17.22 -10.00 24.74
C SER A 60 17.82 -10.56 23.45
N ASP A 61 19.02 -10.12 23.07
CA ASP A 61 19.72 -10.65 21.89
C ASP A 61 20.23 -12.09 22.07
N SER A 62 20.13 -12.63 23.28
CA SER A 62 20.32 -14.06 23.57
C SER A 62 19.06 -14.90 23.36
N ASN A 63 17.90 -14.28 23.13
CA ASN A 63 16.65 -14.99 22.90
C ASN A 63 16.61 -15.66 21.52
N SER A 64 15.56 -16.42 21.24
CA SER A 64 15.38 -17.10 19.96
C SER A 64 14.78 -16.23 18.86
N GLY A 65 14.28 -15.03 19.16
CA GLY A 65 13.60 -14.17 18.19
C GLY A 65 12.13 -14.53 17.94
N THR A 66 11.58 -15.46 18.72
CA THR A 66 10.15 -15.81 18.68
C THR A 66 9.30 -14.73 19.34
N LYS A 67 7.99 -14.72 19.09
CA LYS A 67 7.07 -13.73 19.69
C LYS A 67 7.13 -13.68 21.22
N ASP A 68 7.24 -14.85 21.87
CA ASP A 68 7.32 -14.98 23.33
C ASP A 68 8.74 -14.74 23.87
N SER A 69 9.74 -14.70 22.99
CA SER A 69 11.15 -14.47 23.35
C SER A 69 11.82 -13.64 22.24
N PRO A 70 11.45 -12.35 22.12
CA PRO A 70 11.92 -11.49 21.05
C PRO A 70 13.39 -11.11 21.27
N PHE A 71 14.08 -10.80 20.17
CA PHE A 71 15.37 -10.12 20.25
C PHE A 71 15.21 -8.71 20.82
N LYS A 72 16.31 -8.14 21.30
CA LYS A 72 16.31 -6.75 21.78
C LYS A 72 16.60 -5.75 20.67
N THR A 73 17.46 -6.12 19.73
CA THR A 73 17.96 -5.23 18.69
C THR A 73 17.57 -5.68 17.29
N ILE A 74 17.34 -4.69 16.41
CA ILE A 74 17.12 -4.90 14.98
C ILE A 74 18.37 -5.54 14.35
N LEU A 75 19.57 -5.12 14.77
CA LEU A 75 20.83 -5.71 14.31
C LEU A 75 20.92 -7.21 14.61
N LYS A 76 20.46 -7.66 15.79
CA LYS A 76 20.47 -9.09 16.09
C LYS A 76 19.50 -9.85 15.19
N ALA A 77 18.30 -9.32 14.97
CA ALA A 77 17.31 -9.91 14.07
C ALA A 77 17.84 -9.98 12.62
N SER A 78 18.47 -8.93 12.11
CA SER A 78 19.02 -8.91 10.75
C SER A 78 20.13 -9.93 10.52
N GLN A 79 20.90 -10.27 11.55
CA GLN A 79 21.95 -11.30 11.48
C GLN A 79 21.39 -12.73 11.40
N VAL A 80 20.14 -12.94 11.82
CA VAL A 80 19.51 -14.27 11.79
C VAL A 80 18.43 -14.41 10.72
N ALA A 81 17.90 -13.28 10.20
CA ALA A 81 16.93 -13.27 9.11
C ALA A 81 17.45 -14.07 7.89
N GLU A 82 16.58 -14.70 7.14
CA GLU A 82 16.88 -15.34 5.87
C GLU A 82 15.87 -14.85 4.82
N ALA A 83 16.08 -15.13 3.54
CA ALA A 83 15.12 -14.75 2.50
C ALA A 83 13.68 -15.19 2.85
N GLY A 84 12.72 -14.28 2.74
CA GLY A 84 11.32 -14.48 3.13
C GLY A 84 11.00 -14.18 4.59
N THR A 85 11.98 -13.76 5.40
CA THR A 85 11.75 -13.39 6.80
C THR A 85 11.03 -12.05 6.92
N THR A 86 9.99 -11.99 7.76
CA THR A 86 9.42 -10.75 8.28
C THR A 86 9.96 -10.50 9.69
N VAL A 87 10.67 -9.39 9.85
CA VAL A 87 11.17 -8.90 11.15
C VAL A 87 10.18 -7.87 11.69
N HIS A 88 9.33 -8.33 12.61
CA HIS A 88 8.38 -7.52 13.37
C HIS A 88 9.09 -6.74 14.48
N VAL A 89 9.00 -5.42 14.46
CA VAL A 89 9.59 -4.55 15.47
C VAL A 89 8.49 -3.85 16.25
N ALA A 90 8.34 -4.25 17.52
CA ALA A 90 7.36 -3.67 18.41
C ALA A 90 7.66 -2.18 18.70
N PRO A 91 6.64 -1.38 19.06
CA PRO A 91 6.85 0.01 19.44
C PRO A 91 7.90 0.20 20.54
N GLY A 92 8.71 1.24 20.40
CA GLY A 92 9.75 1.58 21.35
C GLY A 92 10.94 2.28 20.70
N THR A 93 11.92 2.63 21.54
CA THR A 93 13.14 3.32 21.11
C THR A 93 14.28 2.35 20.93
N TYR A 94 14.86 2.34 19.74
CA TYR A 94 15.97 1.48 19.33
C TYR A 94 17.18 2.34 18.96
N ILE A 95 18.38 1.88 19.30
CA ILE A 95 19.61 2.58 18.93
C ILE A 95 19.93 2.27 17.47
N GLY A 96 20.06 3.32 16.65
CA GLY A 96 20.51 3.23 15.27
C GLY A 96 22.03 3.09 15.14
N GLY A 97 22.55 3.33 13.95
CA GLY A 97 23.98 3.16 13.67
C GLY A 97 24.36 1.72 13.42
N PHE A 98 23.55 0.98 12.66
CA PHE A 98 23.76 -0.43 12.37
C PHE A 98 23.67 -0.73 10.87
N GLN A 99 24.23 -1.87 10.48
CA GLN A 99 24.25 -2.34 9.09
C GLN A 99 23.49 -3.66 8.96
N THR A 100 22.67 -3.78 7.91
CA THR A 100 22.00 -5.02 7.49
C THR A 100 22.64 -5.50 6.19
N THR A 101 23.05 -6.78 6.12
CA THR A 101 23.81 -7.31 4.97
C THR A 101 23.20 -8.54 4.31
N LYS A 102 22.16 -9.13 4.91
CA LYS A 102 21.51 -10.29 4.33
C LYS A 102 20.52 -9.87 3.26
N SER A 103 20.53 -10.60 2.15
CA SER A 103 19.62 -10.39 1.02
C SER A 103 18.41 -11.32 1.13
N GLY A 104 17.26 -10.80 0.74
CA GLY A 104 16.13 -11.60 0.30
C GLY A 104 16.29 -12.02 -1.17
N THR A 105 15.20 -12.54 -1.72
CA THR A 105 15.04 -12.74 -3.17
C THR A 105 13.82 -11.96 -3.65
N THR A 106 13.66 -11.80 -4.96
CA THR A 106 12.49 -11.09 -5.53
C THR A 106 11.17 -11.73 -5.08
N ASP A 107 11.10 -13.06 -4.98
CA ASP A 107 9.90 -13.79 -4.55
C ASP A 107 9.78 -13.95 -3.03
N ALA A 108 10.86 -13.66 -2.30
CA ALA A 108 10.95 -13.81 -0.85
C ALA A 108 11.86 -12.72 -0.26
N PRO A 109 11.41 -11.45 -0.24
CA PRO A 109 12.18 -10.36 0.33
C PRO A 109 12.37 -10.54 1.83
N ILE A 110 13.36 -9.86 2.41
CA ILE A 110 13.42 -9.68 3.86
C ILE A 110 12.64 -8.41 4.19
N HIS A 111 11.59 -8.52 5.01
CA HIS A 111 10.72 -7.39 5.36
C HIS A 111 10.95 -6.98 6.81
N TYR A 112 11.60 -5.85 7.03
CA TYR A 112 11.62 -5.20 8.33
C TYR A 112 10.41 -4.29 8.44
N VAL A 113 9.57 -4.52 9.46
CA VAL A 113 8.33 -3.77 9.64
C VAL A 113 8.20 -3.28 11.09
N SER A 114 7.86 -2.00 11.24
CA SER A 114 7.35 -1.48 12.51
C SER A 114 5.90 -1.94 12.70
N ASP A 115 5.62 -2.68 13.77
CA ASP A 115 4.28 -3.25 14.02
C ASP A 115 3.19 -2.18 14.13
N GLU A 116 3.56 -0.99 14.59
CA GLU A 116 2.75 0.22 14.50
C GLU A 116 3.52 1.24 13.66
N LYS A 117 2.91 1.84 12.64
CA LYS A 117 3.56 2.86 11.80
C LYS A 117 4.12 3.98 12.69
N TRP A 118 5.43 4.16 12.60
CA TRP A 118 6.28 5.08 13.38
C TRP A 118 6.40 4.76 14.88
N GLY A 119 5.90 3.61 15.34
CA GLY A 119 6.02 3.15 16.72
C GLY A 119 7.44 2.68 17.07
N ALA A 120 8.16 2.06 16.13
CA ALA A 120 9.58 1.73 16.28
C ALA A 120 10.45 2.91 15.87
N LYS A 121 10.98 3.61 16.88
CA LYS A 121 11.76 4.84 16.73
C LYS A 121 13.26 4.56 16.85
N ILE A 122 14.01 4.84 15.81
CA ILE A 122 15.47 4.66 15.73
C ILE A 122 16.15 6.00 16.04
N VAL A 123 17.00 6.02 17.06
CA VAL A 123 17.66 7.24 17.58
C VAL A 123 19.17 7.09 17.72
N PRO A 124 19.94 8.20 17.75
CA PRO A 124 21.37 8.17 18.00
C PRO A 124 21.71 7.53 19.35
N GLY A 125 22.77 6.73 19.39
CA GLY A 125 23.33 6.17 20.62
C GLY A 125 24.72 6.74 20.92
N ALA A 126 25.07 6.84 22.20
CA ALA A 126 26.34 7.41 22.66
C ALA A 126 27.62 6.71 22.14
N GLY A 127 27.49 5.47 21.65
CA GLY A 127 28.58 4.68 21.06
C GLY A 127 28.52 4.57 19.54
N ASN A 128 27.73 5.41 18.85
CA ASN A 128 27.57 5.32 17.41
C ASN A 128 28.92 5.50 16.67
N SER A 129 29.18 4.63 15.71
CA SER A 129 30.38 4.67 14.86
C SER A 129 30.06 4.79 13.37
N LYS A 130 28.78 4.76 12.99
CA LYS A 130 28.29 4.84 11.61
C LYS A 130 27.84 6.24 11.27
N ILE A 131 27.95 6.62 10.00
CA ILE A 131 27.39 7.88 9.50
C ILE A 131 25.91 7.70 9.10
N GLU A 132 25.41 6.48 9.05
CA GLU A 132 24.04 6.13 8.71
C GLU A 132 23.26 5.71 9.96
N ALA A 133 22.01 6.12 10.10
CA ALA A 133 21.14 5.54 11.14
C ALA A 133 20.81 4.07 10.82
N TRP A 134 20.53 3.78 9.55
CA TRP A 134 20.35 2.44 9.01
C TRP A 134 21.12 2.31 7.70
N ASP A 135 22.11 1.41 7.68
CA ASP A 135 22.93 1.07 6.51
C ASP A 135 22.49 -0.29 5.92
N ASN A 136 21.67 -0.30 4.89
CA ASN A 136 21.24 -1.53 4.21
C ASN A 136 22.12 -1.87 2.99
N ARG A 137 22.72 -3.06 3.03
CA ARG A 137 23.54 -3.64 1.96
C ARG A 137 22.94 -4.91 1.36
N GLY A 138 21.82 -5.39 1.89
CA GLY A 138 21.16 -6.59 1.41
C GLY A 138 20.17 -6.29 0.28
N ASP A 139 20.13 -7.15 -0.73
CA ASP A 139 19.19 -7.06 -1.86
C ASP A 139 17.79 -7.53 -1.47
N ASN A 140 16.77 -7.05 -2.18
CA ASN A 140 15.37 -7.40 -1.97
C ASN A 140 14.97 -7.25 -0.49
N VAL A 141 15.34 -6.11 0.10
CA VAL A 141 15.02 -5.74 1.49
C VAL A 141 13.91 -4.69 1.48
N ILE A 142 12.91 -4.86 2.34
CA ILE A 142 11.85 -3.88 2.57
C ILE A 142 12.03 -3.29 3.97
N ILE A 143 12.14 -1.96 4.07
CA ILE A 143 12.20 -1.20 5.34
C ILE A 143 10.92 -0.39 5.45
N ASP A 144 10.03 -0.79 6.37
CA ASP A 144 8.64 -0.35 6.39
C ASP A 144 8.21 0.26 7.72
N GLY A 145 7.79 1.53 7.68
CA GLY A 145 7.01 2.13 8.76
C GLY A 145 7.81 2.59 9.98
N PHE A 146 9.13 2.72 9.91
CA PHE A 146 9.95 3.18 11.05
C PHE A 146 9.95 4.71 11.21
N GLU A 147 10.20 5.20 12.42
CA GLU A 147 10.64 6.59 12.64
C GLU A 147 12.17 6.61 12.79
N ILE A 148 12.86 7.43 12.00
CA ILE A 148 14.29 7.72 12.15
C ILE A 148 14.40 9.16 12.65
N ASP A 149 14.87 9.33 13.89
CA ASP A 149 14.94 10.63 14.56
C ASP A 149 16.37 10.97 14.95
N GLY A 150 16.98 11.90 14.22
CA GLY A 150 18.35 12.38 14.48
C GLY A 150 18.46 13.54 15.49
N SER A 151 17.36 14.01 16.09
CA SER A 151 17.31 15.28 16.85
C SER A 151 18.17 15.33 18.12
N ASN A 152 18.54 14.17 18.70
CA ASN A 152 19.24 14.09 19.99
C ASN A 152 20.54 13.28 19.88
N PRO A 153 21.58 13.80 19.20
CA PRO A 153 22.88 13.14 19.13
C PRO A 153 23.48 12.99 20.54
N GLN A 154 23.94 11.79 20.88
CA GLN A 154 24.47 11.45 22.21
C GLN A 154 26.01 11.38 22.26
N GLY A 155 26.68 11.98 21.27
CA GLY A 155 28.11 11.76 21.01
C GLY A 155 28.35 10.61 20.03
N GLY A 156 29.62 10.37 19.67
CA GLY A 156 30.00 9.44 18.61
C GLY A 156 30.01 10.08 17.22
N THR A 157 30.03 9.25 16.18
CA THR A 157 29.97 9.71 14.78
C THR A 157 28.59 10.34 14.51
N PRO A 158 28.51 11.56 13.94
CA PRO A 158 27.23 12.16 13.57
C PRO A 158 26.59 11.41 12.40
N TRP A 159 25.26 11.33 12.38
CA TRP A 159 24.54 10.79 11.23
C TRP A 159 24.53 11.80 10.08
N LEU A 160 25.04 11.36 8.95
CA LEU A 160 24.96 12.01 7.65
C LEU A 160 23.81 11.44 6.82
N SER A 161 23.34 10.24 7.12
CA SER A 161 22.20 9.62 6.44
C SER A 161 21.20 9.04 7.43
N GLY A 162 19.90 9.22 7.18
CA GLY A 162 18.85 8.52 7.92
C GLY A 162 18.83 7.05 7.49
N ILE A 163 18.28 6.78 6.32
CA ILE A 163 18.29 5.44 5.71
C ILE A 163 19.19 5.49 4.48
N TYR A 164 20.20 4.64 4.46
CA TYR A 164 21.08 4.48 3.32
C TYR A 164 20.93 3.05 2.83
N THR A 165 20.53 2.86 1.57
CA THR A 165 20.34 1.54 0.98
C THR A 165 21.11 1.43 -0.32
N THR A 166 21.88 0.34 -0.45
CA THR A 166 22.52 -0.02 -1.71
C THR A 166 21.97 -1.30 -2.28
N GLY A 167 21.36 -2.20 -1.51
CA GLY A 167 20.93 -3.49 -2.06
C GLY A 167 19.93 -3.37 -3.22
N THR A 168 20.15 -4.15 -4.26
CA THR A 168 19.33 -4.19 -5.47
C THR A 168 17.88 -4.55 -5.15
N ASN A 169 16.90 -3.93 -5.83
CA ASN A 169 15.46 -4.16 -5.62
C ASN A 169 14.97 -3.89 -4.17
N SER A 170 15.68 -3.07 -3.39
CA SER A 170 15.24 -2.73 -2.04
C SER A 170 14.17 -1.64 -2.04
N VAL A 171 13.30 -1.67 -1.04
CA VAL A 171 12.17 -0.75 -0.87
C VAL A 171 12.27 -0.08 0.49
N VAL A 172 12.26 1.25 0.50
CA VAL A 172 12.17 2.07 1.71
C VAL A 172 10.80 2.73 1.71
N GLN A 173 9.89 2.28 2.58
CA GLN A 173 8.50 2.72 2.53
C GLN A 173 7.87 3.10 3.87
N ASN A 174 6.91 4.03 3.82
CA ASN A 174 6.09 4.45 4.96
C ASN A 174 6.89 4.99 6.16
N ASN A 175 8.18 5.27 6.00
CA ASN A 175 9.04 5.73 7.09
C ASN A 175 8.86 7.23 7.34
N LYS A 176 9.16 7.64 8.56
CA LYS A 176 9.30 9.05 8.93
C LYS A 176 10.77 9.31 9.24
N VAL A 177 11.46 10.08 8.41
CA VAL A 177 12.90 10.33 8.54
C VAL A 177 13.14 11.81 8.78
N HIS A 178 13.75 12.16 9.91
CA HIS A 178 13.92 13.57 10.25
C HIS A 178 15.10 13.91 11.14
N ASP A 179 15.42 15.20 11.12
CA ASP A 179 16.47 15.83 11.92
C ASP A 179 17.86 15.21 11.66
N ILE A 180 18.16 14.96 10.39
CA ILE A 180 19.45 14.44 9.94
C ILE A 180 20.35 15.60 9.50
N VAL A 181 21.62 15.56 9.87
CA VAL A 181 22.63 16.61 9.59
C VAL A 181 22.27 18.02 10.14
N ARG A 182 21.59 18.10 11.29
CA ARG A 182 21.07 19.38 11.82
C ARG A 182 22.10 20.27 12.50
N ASP A 183 23.09 19.68 13.13
CA ASP A 183 24.09 20.41 13.91
C ASP A 183 25.37 20.71 13.12
N SER A 184 26.16 21.63 13.66
CA SER A 184 27.41 22.08 13.04
C SER A 184 28.46 20.97 12.90
N ALA A 185 28.47 19.95 13.77
CA ALA A 185 29.41 18.85 13.66
C ALA A 185 29.04 17.95 12.48
N ALA A 186 27.75 17.63 12.33
CA ALA A 186 27.24 16.82 11.23
C ALA A 186 27.43 17.51 9.87
N ILE A 187 27.08 18.79 9.75
CA ILE A 187 27.25 19.50 8.46
C ILE A 187 28.73 19.66 8.08
N ASN A 188 29.63 19.91 9.04
CA ASN A 188 31.06 19.94 8.78
C ASN A 188 31.59 18.57 8.33
N ALA A 189 31.07 17.49 8.91
CA ALA A 189 31.40 16.13 8.49
C ALA A 189 30.89 15.83 7.07
N ALA A 190 29.66 16.25 6.71
CA ALA A 190 29.13 16.12 5.35
C ALA A 190 30.00 16.85 4.30
N HIS A 191 30.53 18.02 4.64
CA HIS A 191 31.42 18.79 3.75
C HIS A 191 32.87 18.29 3.73
N SER A 192 33.27 17.49 4.72
CA SER A 192 34.64 16.98 4.81
C SER A 192 34.85 15.88 3.77
N GLY A 193 35.71 16.15 2.78
CA GLY A 193 36.04 15.20 1.73
C GLY A 193 34.91 14.92 0.73
N GLY A 194 33.84 15.74 0.72
CA GLY A 194 32.70 15.57 -0.19
C GLY A 194 31.80 14.39 0.16
N GLN A 195 31.72 14.00 1.44
CA GLN A 195 30.93 12.85 1.89
C GLN A 195 29.43 12.99 1.59
N GLY A 196 28.91 14.21 1.68
CA GLY A 196 27.48 14.50 1.50
C GLY A 196 26.62 13.97 2.65
N GLY A 197 25.30 14.04 2.46
CA GLY A 197 24.32 13.50 3.39
C GLY A 197 22.88 13.58 2.89
N GLY A 198 21.95 13.03 3.66
CA GLY A 198 20.53 13.17 3.38
C GLY A 198 19.60 12.36 4.26
N GLY A 199 18.29 12.49 4.03
CA GLY A 199 17.29 11.72 4.75
C GLY A 199 17.31 10.26 4.31
N ILE A 200 17.02 10.02 3.04
CA ILE A 200 17.02 8.69 2.42
C ILE A 200 17.93 8.68 1.20
N LEU A 201 18.90 7.77 1.16
CA LEU A 201 19.84 7.60 0.06
C LEU A 201 19.65 6.21 -0.58
N GLY A 202 19.29 6.20 -1.86
CA GLY A 202 19.33 5.00 -2.70
C GLY A 202 20.58 5.05 -3.59
N ASP A 203 21.60 4.25 -3.25
CA ASP A 203 22.94 4.43 -3.79
C ASP A 203 23.45 3.20 -4.57
N GLY A 204 23.83 3.42 -5.83
CA GLY A 204 24.40 2.42 -6.73
C GLY A 204 25.92 2.24 -6.63
N TYR A 205 26.60 2.84 -5.65
CA TYR A 205 28.07 2.76 -5.52
C TYR A 205 28.65 1.34 -5.58
N PHE A 206 27.91 0.32 -5.16
CA PHE A 206 28.36 -1.08 -5.19
C PHE A 206 27.89 -1.88 -6.42
N GLY A 207 27.32 -1.20 -7.43
CA GLY A 207 26.85 -1.79 -8.69
C GLY A 207 25.38 -2.20 -8.66
N ASP A 208 24.69 -1.89 -7.57
CA ASP A 208 23.30 -2.21 -7.35
C ASP A 208 22.33 -1.18 -7.97
N SER A 209 21.09 -1.60 -8.19
CA SER A 209 20.10 -0.77 -8.90
C SER A 209 18.64 -1.08 -8.52
N ASN A 210 17.72 -0.29 -9.07
CA ASN A 210 16.27 -0.44 -8.89
C ASN A 210 15.81 -0.30 -7.43
N ILE A 211 16.16 0.81 -6.79
CA ILE A 211 15.74 1.13 -5.42
C ILE A 211 14.41 1.90 -5.46
N SER A 212 13.47 1.55 -4.57
CA SER A 212 12.18 2.24 -4.45
C SER A 212 12.06 2.97 -3.12
N VAL A 213 11.65 4.23 -3.15
CA VAL A 213 11.44 5.09 -1.98
C VAL A 213 9.99 5.59 -2.00
N ASN A 214 9.12 4.98 -1.19
CA ASN A 214 7.67 5.09 -1.37
C ASN A 214 6.94 5.55 -0.09
N GLY A 215 6.09 6.58 -0.17
CA GLY A 215 5.18 6.91 0.94
C GLY A 215 5.87 7.41 2.21
N ASN A 216 7.11 7.89 2.13
CA ASN A 216 7.87 8.37 3.29
C ASN A 216 7.57 9.85 3.59
N VAL A 217 7.66 10.22 4.86
CA VAL A 217 7.74 11.63 5.30
C VAL A 217 9.21 11.93 5.61
N VAL A 218 9.82 12.85 4.87
CA VAL A 218 11.25 13.19 5.02
C VAL A 218 11.38 14.69 5.27
N TYR A 219 11.93 15.08 6.42
CA TYR A 219 12.01 16.50 6.75
C TYR A 219 13.11 16.90 7.71
N ASN A 220 13.37 18.21 7.83
CA ASN A 220 14.47 18.73 8.63
C ASN A 220 15.79 18.07 8.25
N ILE A 221 16.19 18.20 6.98
CA ILE A 221 17.42 17.60 6.48
C ILE A 221 18.43 18.69 6.21
N GLY A 222 19.53 18.65 6.98
CA GLY A 222 20.53 19.70 7.05
C GLY A 222 20.12 20.91 7.93
N PRO A 223 21.02 21.89 8.14
CA PRO A 223 20.80 23.00 9.05
C PRO A 223 19.64 23.90 8.61
N ALA A 224 18.81 24.33 9.57
CA ALA A 224 17.75 25.29 9.29
C ALA A 224 18.31 26.64 8.80
N ASN A 225 17.59 27.30 7.90
CA ASN A 225 17.96 28.61 7.33
C ASN A 225 19.35 28.61 6.67
N SER A 226 19.75 27.49 6.08
CA SER A 226 20.99 27.34 5.34
C SER A 226 20.70 26.65 4.02
N THR A 227 21.48 26.96 2.99
CA THR A 227 21.48 26.23 1.71
C THR A 227 22.78 25.44 1.56
N THR A 228 22.72 24.28 0.92
CA THR A 228 23.90 23.44 0.63
C THR A 228 23.63 22.50 -0.55
N ASP A 229 24.66 22.24 -1.34
CA ASP A 229 24.59 21.35 -2.51
C ASP A 229 24.98 19.89 -2.18
N LEU A 230 25.16 19.56 -0.89
CA LEU A 230 25.68 18.25 -0.46
C LEU A 230 24.71 17.47 0.44
N VAL A 231 23.66 18.09 0.96
CA VAL A 231 22.75 17.48 1.94
C VAL A 231 21.31 17.60 1.46
N HIS A 232 20.69 16.46 1.14
CA HIS A 232 19.44 16.39 0.38
C HIS A 232 18.35 15.59 1.12
N GLY A 233 17.07 15.81 0.82
CA GLY A 233 15.98 15.03 1.41
C GLY A 233 16.05 13.55 1.02
N ILE A 234 15.77 13.27 -0.25
CA ILE A 234 15.91 11.95 -0.88
C ILE A 234 16.94 12.07 -1.99
N TYR A 235 17.91 11.16 -2.04
CA TYR A 235 18.98 11.17 -3.03
C TYR A 235 19.04 9.82 -3.74
N MET A 236 18.88 9.83 -5.05
CA MET A 236 18.96 8.64 -5.90
C MET A 236 20.22 8.71 -6.76
N SER A 237 21.15 7.78 -6.53
CA SER A 237 22.40 7.69 -7.29
C SER A 237 22.37 6.62 -8.40
N THR A 238 21.23 5.94 -8.56
CA THR A 238 21.02 4.79 -9.44
C THR A 238 19.60 4.82 -10.02
N SER A 239 19.20 3.81 -10.80
CA SER A 239 17.83 3.66 -11.29
C SER A 239 16.85 3.26 -10.18
N GLY A 240 15.57 3.61 -10.35
CA GLY A 240 14.58 3.33 -9.31
C GLY A 240 13.36 4.23 -9.35
N GLN A 241 12.66 4.30 -8.23
CA GLN A 241 11.40 5.02 -8.10
C GLN A 241 11.35 5.80 -6.78
N VAL A 242 10.81 7.02 -6.84
CA VAL A 242 10.57 7.89 -5.68
C VAL A 242 9.12 8.34 -5.76
N GLN A 243 8.25 7.72 -4.96
CA GLN A 243 6.80 7.83 -5.13
C GLN A 243 6.04 8.18 -3.86
N ASN A 244 4.97 8.98 -3.96
CA ASN A 244 4.07 9.27 -2.84
C ASN A 244 4.77 9.84 -1.59
N ASN A 245 5.97 10.40 -1.71
CA ASN A 245 6.67 10.94 -0.55
C ASN A 245 6.22 12.38 -0.28
N MET A 246 6.25 12.74 0.99
CA MET A 246 6.16 14.12 1.43
C MET A 246 7.54 14.56 1.91
N VAL A 247 8.14 15.55 1.24
CA VAL A 247 9.51 15.99 1.53
C VAL A 247 9.56 17.50 1.75
N TYR A 248 10.10 17.95 2.87
CA TYR A 248 10.12 19.38 3.19
C TYR A 248 11.26 19.79 4.11
N GLN A 249 11.62 21.07 4.11
CA GLN A 249 12.73 21.59 4.93
C GLN A 249 14.06 20.85 4.71
N ALA A 250 14.38 20.59 3.43
CA ALA A 250 15.72 20.20 3.04
C ALA A 250 16.57 21.45 2.73
N SER A 251 17.75 21.55 3.32
CA SER A 251 18.71 22.62 3.05
C SER A 251 19.33 22.54 1.65
N GLY A 252 19.29 21.36 1.02
CA GLY A 252 19.61 21.17 -0.39
C GLY A 252 18.38 20.79 -1.18
N ASP A 253 18.54 19.95 -2.20
CA ASP A 253 17.40 19.42 -2.94
C ASP A 253 16.53 18.52 -2.03
N ALA A 254 15.21 18.69 -2.07
CA ALA A 254 14.28 17.77 -1.45
C ALA A 254 14.33 16.40 -2.13
N ILE A 255 14.37 16.34 -3.46
CA ILE A 255 14.70 15.12 -4.20
C ILE A 255 15.84 15.42 -5.18
N SER A 256 16.94 14.68 -5.08
CA SER A 256 18.10 14.82 -5.94
C SER A 256 18.39 13.55 -6.71
N THR A 257 18.97 13.70 -7.89
CA THR A 257 19.57 12.60 -8.65
C THR A 257 20.98 12.99 -9.08
N TRP A 258 21.93 12.06 -8.95
CA TRP A 258 23.32 12.28 -9.32
C TRP A 258 24.05 10.94 -9.51
N HIS A 259 25.36 10.96 -9.77
CA HIS A 259 26.16 9.76 -10.05
C HIS A 259 25.59 8.96 -11.22
N ASP A 260 25.26 7.70 -10.97
CA ASP A 260 24.75 6.76 -11.95
C ASP A 260 23.24 6.83 -12.12
N ALA A 261 22.56 7.91 -11.68
CA ALA A 261 21.12 8.04 -11.83
C ALA A 261 20.69 8.00 -13.31
N HIS A 262 19.78 7.10 -13.65
CA HIS A 262 19.16 6.97 -14.98
C HIS A 262 17.82 6.24 -14.83
N HIS A 263 16.85 6.51 -15.71
CA HIS A 263 15.55 5.84 -15.67
C HIS A 263 14.84 5.93 -14.30
N VAL A 264 15.00 7.06 -13.61
CA VAL A 264 14.38 7.30 -12.29
C VAL A 264 12.95 7.79 -12.49
N LYS A 265 11.99 7.19 -11.79
CA LYS A 265 10.59 7.65 -11.76
C LYS A 265 10.31 8.41 -10.48
N ILE A 266 10.19 9.73 -10.57
CA ILE A 266 9.83 10.61 -9.45
C ILE A 266 8.37 11.02 -9.64
N LEU A 267 7.46 10.30 -8.98
CA LEU A 267 6.04 10.36 -9.27
C LEU A 267 5.21 10.69 -8.03
N ASN A 268 4.22 11.57 -8.17
CA ASN A 268 3.23 11.75 -7.12
C ASN A 268 3.83 12.13 -5.76
N ASN A 269 4.86 12.97 -5.71
CA ASN A 269 5.40 13.48 -4.44
C ASN A 269 4.80 14.85 -4.11
N THR A 270 4.77 15.21 -2.82
CA THR A 270 4.43 16.56 -2.34
C THR A 270 5.66 17.18 -1.68
N ILE A 271 6.17 18.26 -2.26
CA ILE A 271 7.47 18.84 -1.93
C ILE A 271 7.33 20.33 -1.62
N PHE A 272 7.87 20.78 -0.49
CA PHE A 272 7.80 22.19 -0.11
C PHE A 272 8.88 22.68 0.85
N ALA A 273 9.00 24.00 1.01
CA ALA A 273 9.85 24.68 1.98
C ALA A 273 11.31 24.17 1.98
N SER A 274 11.87 23.89 0.81
CA SER A 274 13.24 23.40 0.63
C SER A 274 14.03 24.31 -0.32
N HIS A 275 15.36 24.17 -0.37
CA HIS A 275 16.18 24.94 -1.32
C HIS A 275 15.75 24.62 -2.76
N ASN A 276 15.93 23.38 -3.21
CA ASN A 276 15.35 22.94 -4.49
C ASN A 276 14.30 21.86 -4.24
N GLY A 277 13.22 21.86 -5.01
CA GLY A 277 12.21 20.81 -4.96
C GLY A 277 12.74 19.51 -5.56
N ILE A 278 13.04 19.52 -6.86
CA ILE A 278 13.59 18.36 -7.58
C ILE A 278 14.77 18.80 -8.45
N MET A 279 15.93 18.18 -8.23
CA MET A 279 17.10 18.31 -9.11
C MET A 279 17.30 17.01 -9.91
N ILE A 280 17.31 17.14 -11.24
CA ILE A 280 17.64 16.05 -12.16
C ILE A 280 19.04 16.23 -12.72
N GLY A 281 19.90 15.25 -12.49
CA GLY A 281 21.30 15.30 -12.90
C GLY A 281 22.01 13.96 -12.83
N GLY A 282 23.19 13.95 -13.43
CA GLY A 282 24.16 12.87 -13.45
C GLY A 282 25.56 13.44 -13.65
N GLY A 283 26.59 12.65 -13.36
CA GLY A 283 28.00 13.07 -13.35
C GLY A 283 28.77 12.23 -12.35
N ASP A 284 30.11 12.26 -12.33
CA ASP A 284 30.90 11.45 -11.39
C ASP A 284 30.50 9.96 -11.34
N TYR A 285 30.25 9.37 -12.52
CA TYR A 285 29.73 8.01 -12.67
C TYR A 285 30.60 6.95 -11.99
N TYR A 286 29.98 6.01 -11.28
CA TYR A 286 30.67 4.89 -10.65
C TYR A 286 30.79 3.70 -11.62
N HIS A 287 29.65 3.31 -12.21
CA HIS A 287 29.50 2.11 -13.04
C HIS A 287 28.88 2.40 -14.40
N THR A 288 28.22 3.54 -14.56
CA THR A 288 27.57 3.92 -15.82
C THR A 288 28.44 4.85 -16.65
N SER A 289 27.99 5.11 -17.88
CA SER A 289 28.60 6.13 -18.72
C SER A 289 27.48 6.82 -19.50
N GLY A 290 27.21 8.08 -19.18
CA GLY A 290 26.20 8.87 -19.89
C GLY A 290 25.23 9.54 -18.93
N PRO A 291 24.53 10.58 -19.42
CA PRO A 291 23.74 11.45 -18.58
C PRO A 291 22.60 10.70 -17.90
N ASN A 292 22.03 11.34 -16.87
CA ASN A 292 20.71 10.95 -16.40
C ASN A 292 19.70 11.17 -17.52
N ASP A 293 19.23 10.06 -18.10
CA ASP A 293 18.34 10.03 -19.26
C ASP A 293 17.21 9.02 -19.05
N HIS A 294 16.10 9.22 -19.76
CA HIS A 294 14.86 8.45 -19.65
C HIS A 294 14.20 8.49 -18.26
N SER A 295 14.55 9.47 -17.43
CA SER A 295 13.90 9.70 -16.16
C SER A 295 12.56 10.41 -16.36
N GLN A 296 11.59 10.08 -15.49
CA GLN A 296 10.24 10.62 -15.52
C GLN A 296 9.96 11.36 -14.22
N VAL A 297 9.62 12.64 -14.32
CA VAL A 297 9.18 13.49 -13.20
C VAL A 297 7.73 13.88 -13.47
N SER A 298 6.77 13.25 -12.80
CA SER A 298 5.36 13.50 -13.09
C SER A 298 4.44 13.50 -11.87
N ASN A 299 3.32 14.20 -11.99
CA ASN A 299 2.30 14.26 -10.96
C ASN A 299 2.81 14.76 -9.60
N ASN A 300 3.91 15.51 -9.53
CA ASN A 300 4.41 16.03 -8.26
C ASN A 300 3.80 17.40 -7.97
N ILE A 301 3.49 17.68 -6.70
CA ILE A 301 3.27 19.04 -6.20
C ILE A 301 4.62 19.56 -5.71
N ILE A 302 5.10 20.66 -6.31
CA ILE A 302 6.33 21.36 -5.90
C ILE A 302 5.99 22.81 -5.59
N TYR A 303 5.97 23.14 -4.30
CA TYR A 303 5.41 24.38 -3.79
C TYR A 303 6.32 25.07 -2.77
N ASP A 304 6.50 26.38 -2.83
CA ASP A 304 7.24 27.15 -1.80
C ASP A 304 8.70 26.70 -1.59
N ASN A 305 9.47 26.55 -2.67
CA ASN A 305 10.91 26.26 -2.66
C ASN A 305 11.69 27.38 -3.36
N ASP A 306 13.01 27.47 -3.19
CA ASP A 306 13.79 28.45 -3.95
C ASP A 306 13.77 28.08 -5.45
N THR A 307 13.97 26.80 -5.79
CA THR A 307 13.72 26.30 -7.15
C THR A 307 12.75 25.12 -7.15
N GLY A 308 11.78 25.10 -8.06
CA GLY A 308 10.82 24.01 -8.21
C GLY A 308 11.46 22.75 -8.80
N ILE A 309 11.64 22.70 -10.12
CA ILE A 309 12.38 21.63 -10.80
C ILE A 309 13.57 22.22 -11.57
N MET A 310 14.73 21.60 -11.46
CA MET A 310 15.90 21.97 -12.24
C MET A 310 16.64 20.78 -12.85
N GLU A 311 17.33 21.03 -13.96
CA GLU A 311 18.33 20.13 -14.54
C GLU A 311 19.74 20.66 -14.30
N PHE A 312 20.61 19.81 -13.77
CA PHE A 312 22.01 20.14 -13.48
C PHE A 312 22.95 18.98 -13.86
N GLY A 313 24.24 19.29 -14.07
CA GLY A 313 25.20 18.29 -14.55
C GLY A 313 24.84 17.73 -15.93
N ASP A 314 25.05 16.43 -16.11
CA ASP A 314 24.77 15.69 -17.33
C ASP A 314 23.33 15.18 -17.33
N THR A 315 22.47 15.77 -18.18
CA THR A 315 21.10 15.31 -18.41
C THR A 315 20.85 14.98 -19.86
N GLY A 316 20.10 13.91 -20.13
CA GLY A 316 19.74 13.47 -21.46
C GLY A 316 18.46 14.13 -21.98
N SER A 317 18.23 14.04 -23.28
CA SER A 317 17.07 14.67 -23.94
C SER A 317 15.77 13.87 -23.82
N ASN A 318 15.82 12.64 -23.30
CA ASN A 318 14.65 11.76 -23.17
C ASN A 318 14.00 11.84 -21.80
N ASN A 319 14.46 12.76 -20.93
CA ASN A 319 13.80 13.04 -19.66
C ASN A 319 12.44 13.73 -19.87
N ILE A 320 11.43 13.29 -19.12
CA ILE A 320 10.05 13.75 -19.24
C ILE A 320 9.61 14.40 -17.94
N TYR A 321 9.03 15.59 -18.06
CA TYR A 321 8.49 16.39 -16.96
C TYR A 321 7.03 16.67 -17.26
N SER A 322 6.12 15.83 -16.78
CA SER A 322 4.70 15.89 -17.17
C SER A 322 3.75 16.04 -15.99
N ASN A 323 2.75 16.92 -16.12
CA ASN A 323 1.63 17.00 -15.17
C ASN A 323 2.07 17.22 -13.72
N ASN A 324 3.13 17.99 -13.51
CA ASN A 324 3.50 18.46 -12.18
C ASN A 324 2.70 19.73 -11.87
N LEU A 325 2.38 19.98 -10.61
CA LEU A 325 1.93 21.29 -10.14
C LEU A 325 3.13 22.01 -9.55
N ILE A 326 3.50 23.15 -10.12
CA ILE A 326 4.69 23.92 -9.73
C ILE A 326 4.29 25.36 -9.51
N TYR A 327 4.29 25.81 -8.27
CA TYR A 327 3.77 27.11 -7.90
C TYR A 327 4.43 27.67 -6.63
N GLY A 328 4.44 28.98 -6.45
CA GLY A 328 4.97 29.60 -5.22
C GLY A 328 6.47 29.44 -4.98
N ASN A 329 7.23 28.89 -5.94
CA ASN A 329 8.69 28.82 -5.85
C ASN A 329 9.32 30.14 -6.35
N ASP A 330 10.52 30.50 -5.87
CA ASP A 330 11.23 31.68 -6.41
C ASP A 330 11.53 31.50 -7.91
N THR A 331 11.92 30.27 -8.29
CA THR A 331 12.06 29.83 -9.69
C THR A 331 11.31 28.51 -9.90
N ASN A 332 10.23 28.49 -10.68
CA ASN A 332 9.47 27.24 -10.90
C ASN A 332 10.26 26.18 -11.69
N LEU A 333 10.93 26.56 -12.79
CA LEU A 333 11.59 25.63 -13.70
C LEU A 333 12.94 26.18 -14.18
N SER A 334 13.99 25.36 -14.13
CA SER A 334 15.32 25.65 -14.69
C SER A 334 15.80 24.44 -15.51
N MET A 335 15.41 24.38 -16.78
CA MET A 335 15.61 23.20 -17.65
C MET A 335 16.79 23.37 -18.61
N LYS A 336 17.44 22.26 -18.97
CA LYS A 336 18.50 22.17 -19.97
C LYS A 336 18.03 21.45 -21.24
N ASN A 337 17.56 20.21 -21.10
CA ASN A 337 17.31 19.27 -22.20
C ASN A 337 15.91 18.62 -22.15
N GLY A 338 15.32 18.51 -20.97
CA GLY A 338 14.08 17.79 -20.72
C GLY A 338 12.82 18.37 -21.36
N LYS A 339 11.84 17.50 -21.65
CA LYS A 339 10.54 17.90 -22.21
C LYS A 339 9.50 18.15 -21.11
N VAL A 340 9.10 19.41 -20.94
CA VAL A 340 8.03 19.82 -20.02
C VAL A 340 6.67 19.84 -20.71
N THR A 341 5.65 19.20 -20.13
CA THR A 341 4.27 19.16 -20.65
C THR A 341 3.23 19.10 -19.54
N GLY A 342 2.02 19.62 -19.76
CA GLY A 342 0.91 19.44 -18.80
C GLY A 342 1.11 20.05 -17.40
N THR A 343 2.20 20.81 -17.17
CA THR A 343 2.48 21.43 -15.87
C THR A 343 1.40 22.44 -15.50
N VAL A 344 0.87 22.31 -14.29
CA VAL A 344 -0.08 23.22 -13.67
C VAL A 344 0.68 24.28 -12.88
N SER A 345 0.44 25.56 -13.16
CA SER A 345 1.09 26.68 -12.45
C SER A 345 0.04 27.47 -11.66
N ALA A 346 -0.49 26.85 -10.61
CA ALA A 346 -1.49 27.43 -9.74
C ALA A 346 -1.33 26.90 -8.31
N ASP A 347 -1.87 27.64 -7.34
CA ASP A 347 -1.87 27.24 -5.92
C ASP A 347 -2.42 25.81 -5.76
N PRO A 348 -1.70 24.90 -5.06
CA PRO A 348 -2.18 23.54 -4.82
C PRO A 348 -3.46 23.49 -3.96
N LYS A 349 -3.82 24.57 -3.27
CA LYS A 349 -4.97 24.66 -2.37
C LYS A 349 -5.01 23.51 -1.37
N PHE A 350 -3.97 23.44 -0.56
CA PHE A 350 -3.97 22.59 0.63
C PHE A 350 -5.06 23.05 1.61
N VAL A 351 -5.69 22.12 2.32
CA VAL A 351 -6.67 22.42 3.39
C VAL A 351 -6.07 23.40 4.40
N LYS A 352 -4.81 23.18 4.79
CA LYS A 352 -4.04 24.11 5.62
C LYS A 352 -2.55 23.97 5.33
N TYR A 353 -1.99 24.88 4.53
CA TYR A 353 -0.55 24.92 4.35
C TYR A 353 0.18 25.42 5.60
N ASP A 354 1.30 24.77 5.94
CA ASP A 354 2.27 25.23 6.93
C ASP A 354 3.68 24.80 6.46
N PRO A 355 4.64 25.72 6.24
CA PRO A 355 5.98 25.35 5.79
C PRO A 355 6.79 24.56 6.84
N SER A 356 6.31 24.47 8.09
CA SER A 356 6.95 23.72 9.18
C SER A 356 6.55 22.25 9.30
N GLY A 357 5.67 21.74 8.44
CA GLY A 357 5.17 20.37 8.55
C GLY A 357 3.92 20.21 9.43
N ASN A 358 3.44 21.26 10.09
CA ASN A 358 2.29 21.22 11.01
C ASN A 358 0.92 21.51 10.34
N GLY A 359 0.89 21.39 9.01
CA GLY A 359 -0.27 21.65 8.17
C GLY A 359 -1.18 20.43 7.97
N ASP A 360 -2.23 20.65 7.17
CA ASP A 360 -3.05 19.62 6.55
C ASP A 360 -2.88 19.75 5.03
N TYR A 361 -2.05 18.87 4.48
CA TYR A 361 -1.60 18.91 3.09
C TYR A 361 -2.50 18.13 2.14
N ARG A 362 -3.70 17.74 2.59
CA ARG A 362 -4.75 17.25 1.70
C ARG A 362 -5.22 18.40 0.82
N LEU A 363 -5.67 18.08 -0.38
CA LEU A 363 -6.20 19.05 -1.33
C LEU A 363 -7.63 19.46 -0.96
N THR A 364 -8.02 20.69 -1.25
CA THR A 364 -9.43 21.08 -1.27
C THR A 364 -10.10 20.64 -2.57
N SER A 365 -11.43 20.58 -2.59
CA SER A 365 -12.23 20.15 -3.76
C SER A 365 -12.00 20.98 -5.02
N ASP A 366 -11.60 22.24 -4.87
CA ASP A 366 -11.36 23.19 -5.94
C ASP A 366 -9.87 23.34 -6.30
N SER A 367 -9.03 22.44 -5.77
CA SER A 367 -7.61 22.39 -6.09
C SER A 367 -7.40 22.05 -7.57
N PRO A 368 -6.47 22.73 -8.26
CA PRO A 368 -6.12 22.41 -9.64
C PRO A 368 -5.29 21.11 -9.77
N ALA A 369 -4.83 20.53 -8.65
CA ALA A 369 -4.16 19.23 -8.64
C ALA A 369 -5.13 18.05 -8.73
N VAL A 370 -6.40 18.26 -8.37
CA VAL A 370 -7.44 17.22 -8.38
C VAL A 370 -7.76 16.80 -9.81
N ASN A 371 -7.68 15.50 -10.10
CA ASN A 371 -7.93 14.86 -11.38
C ASN A 371 -7.10 15.40 -12.56
N SER A 372 -5.94 15.98 -12.27
CA SER A 372 -5.07 16.64 -13.27
C SER A 372 -3.79 15.87 -13.62
N GLY A 373 -3.54 14.76 -12.94
CA GLY A 373 -2.37 13.90 -13.16
C GLY A 373 -2.52 12.94 -14.34
N ILE A 374 -1.41 12.29 -14.70
CA ILE A 374 -1.38 11.19 -15.67
C ILE A 374 -1.39 9.84 -14.94
N SER A 375 -2.19 8.89 -15.45
CA SER A 375 -2.24 7.54 -14.88
C SER A 375 -1.03 6.67 -15.24
N SER A 376 -0.33 6.99 -16.33
CA SER A 376 0.83 6.22 -16.79
C SER A 376 1.97 6.26 -15.78
N GLY A 377 2.18 5.14 -15.10
CA GLY A 377 3.25 4.96 -14.11
C GLY A 377 2.89 5.44 -12.70
N ALA A 378 1.74 6.10 -12.51
CA ALA A 378 1.30 6.53 -11.19
C ALA A 378 1.08 5.32 -10.26
N PRO A 379 1.45 5.42 -8.97
CA PRO A 379 1.13 4.41 -7.98
C PRO A 379 -0.38 4.20 -7.86
N THR A 380 -0.82 2.96 -7.63
CA THR A 380 -2.26 2.63 -7.47
C THR A 380 -2.84 3.13 -6.16
N LEU A 381 -2.00 3.22 -5.13
CA LEU A 381 -2.35 3.77 -3.82
C LEU A 381 -1.63 5.09 -3.62
N ASP A 382 -2.21 5.99 -2.84
CA ASP A 382 -1.58 7.22 -2.38
C ASP A 382 -0.73 6.98 -1.11
N MET A 383 -0.22 8.06 -0.51
CA MET A 383 0.58 8.02 0.71
C MET A 383 -0.16 7.51 1.96
N ASN A 384 -1.48 7.66 2.00
CA ASN A 384 -2.33 7.19 3.10
C ASN A 384 -2.77 5.73 2.91
N GLY A 385 -2.47 5.15 1.75
CA GLY A 385 -2.92 3.81 1.36
C GLY A 385 -4.30 3.82 0.70
N ASP A 386 -4.82 5.00 0.36
CA ASP A 386 -6.09 5.15 -0.33
C ASP A 386 -5.89 4.88 -1.83
N ALA A 387 -6.88 4.27 -2.48
CA ALA A 387 -6.84 4.09 -3.92
C ALA A 387 -6.92 5.44 -4.63
N ARG A 388 -6.22 5.58 -5.75
CA ARG A 388 -6.42 6.72 -6.65
C ARG A 388 -7.71 6.53 -7.44
N GLU A 389 -8.64 7.49 -7.36
CA GLU A 389 -9.98 7.40 -7.90
C GLU A 389 -10.13 8.29 -9.15
N GLY A 390 -10.76 7.78 -10.21
CA GLY A 390 -10.95 8.58 -11.43
C GLY A 390 -9.63 8.90 -12.15
N ALA A 391 -9.38 10.17 -12.45
CA ALA A 391 -8.09 10.60 -12.97
C ALA A 391 -7.16 10.88 -11.79
N VAL A 392 -5.91 10.43 -11.89
CA VAL A 392 -4.91 10.55 -10.81
C VAL A 392 -4.76 11.99 -10.37
N ASP A 393 -4.77 12.24 -9.06
CA ASP A 393 -4.39 13.55 -8.53
C ASP A 393 -2.88 13.78 -8.63
N ILE A 394 -2.50 15.04 -8.83
CA ILE A 394 -1.12 15.48 -8.67
C ILE A 394 -0.82 15.54 -7.17
N GLY A 395 0.27 14.92 -6.73
CA GLY A 395 0.75 14.93 -5.35
C GLY A 395 0.71 13.57 -4.66
N ALA A 396 1.21 13.55 -3.42
CA ALA A 396 1.35 12.35 -2.59
C ALA A 396 0.03 11.79 -2.09
N MET A 397 -1.00 12.62 -1.95
CA MET A 397 -2.32 12.23 -1.45
C MET A 397 -3.35 12.34 -2.57
N GLU A 398 -4.29 11.41 -2.57
CA GLU A 398 -5.50 11.52 -3.38
C GLU A 398 -6.51 12.40 -2.65
N TYR A 399 -7.18 13.29 -3.37
CA TYR A 399 -8.36 13.99 -2.88
C TYR A 399 -9.49 12.98 -2.70
N GLN A 400 -9.62 12.55 -1.46
CA GLN A 400 -10.83 11.93 -0.96
C GLN A 400 -11.90 13.01 -0.94
N SER A 401 -12.92 12.91 -1.81
CA SER A 401 -14.07 13.81 -1.74
C SER A 401 -14.71 13.67 -0.37
N THR A 402 -14.40 14.61 0.51
CA THR A 402 -15.02 14.63 1.83
C THR A 402 -16.47 14.99 1.61
N THR A 403 -17.36 14.00 1.70
CA THR A 403 -18.66 14.24 2.32
C THR A 403 -18.40 14.52 3.81
N SER A 404 -17.77 15.64 4.15
CA SER A 404 -17.46 16.01 5.53
C SER A 404 -18.72 16.48 6.24
N THR A 405 -19.14 15.73 7.24
CA THR A 405 -19.76 16.32 8.44
C THR A 405 -18.60 16.83 9.33
N PRO A 406 -18.60 18.09 9.81
CA PRO A 406 -17.44 18.68 10.52
C PRO A 406 -17.13 18.05 11.89
N PRO A 407 -15.88 18.17 12.41
CA PRO A 407 -15.45 17.50 13.64
C PRO A 407 -15.89 18.21 14.92
N ALA A 408 -16.19 17.42 15.96
CA ALA A 408 -16.63 17.88 17.27
C ALA A 408 -15.50 18.53 18.09
N GLY A 409 -15.70 19.79 18.48
CA GLY A 409 -14.91 20.47 19.51
C GLY A 409 -15.82 21.04 20.60
N SER A 410 -15.78 20.41 21.78
CA SER A 410 -16.29 20.85 23.11
C SER A 410 -17.69 21.50 23.18
N ALA A 411 -18.65 20.74 23.69
CA ALA A 411 -20.04 21.13 23.97
C ALA A 411 -20.16 22.33 24.94
N PRO A 412 -21.22 23.16 24.81
CA PRO A 412 -22.40 22.97 25.68
C PRO A 412 -23.73 23.24 24.92
N PRO A 413 -24.92 23.20 25.55
CA PRO A 413 -25.88 22.13 25.35
C PRO A 413 -27.11 22.52 24.50
N SER A 414 -27.63 21.50 23.81
CA SER A 414 -29.05 21.30 23.47
C SER A 414 -29.76 22.38 22.64
N SER A 415 -29.96 22.09 21.36
CA SER A 415 -31.30 21.84 20.81
C SER A 415 -31.19 21.09 19.47
N SER A 416 -32.07 20.11 19.31
CA SER A 416 -32.09 19.04 18.32
C SER A 416 -32.67 19.43 16.95
N VAL A 417 -32.30 18.65 15.90
CA VAL A 417 -33.04 18.28 14.65
C VAL A 417 -32.23 18.58 13.36
N PRO A 418 -32.28 17.77 12.27
CA PRO A 418 -32.12 16.31 12.10
C PRO A 418 -30.92 15.96 11.15
N SER A 419 -30.32 14.78 11.30
CA SER A 419 -29.16 14.32 10.52
C SER A 419 -29.54 13.78 9.13
N THR A 420 -28.78 14.16 8.11
CA THR A 420 -28.73 13.48 6.80
C THR A 420 -28.34 12.01 6.99
N PRO A 421 -28.99 11.02 6.32
CA PRO A 421 -28.80 9.61 6.63
C PRO A 421 -27.37 9.15 6.34
N ALA A 422 -26.76 8.45 7.30
CA ALA A 422 -25.55 7.68 7.07
C ALA A 422 -25.76 6.71 5.89
N ALA A 423 -24.71 6.50 5.09
CA ALA A 423 -24.67 5.34 4.20
C ALA A 423 -24.95 4.11 5.07
N THR A 424 -26.06 3.44 4.79
CA THR A 424 -26.51 2.33 5.62
C THR A 424 -25.49 1.22 5.46
N GLU A 425 -24.81 0.83 6.53
CA GLU A 425 -23.98 -0.38 6.52
C GLU A 425 -24.91 -1.59 6.51
N ALA A 426 -24.66 -2.55 5.62
CA ALA A 426 -25.36 -3.82 5.60
C ALA A 426 -24.41 -4.94 6.01
N THR A 427 -24.90 -5.88 6.81
CA THR A 427 -24.22 -7.16 6.99
C THR A 427 -24.41 -7.99 5.73
N ALA A 428 -23.32 -8.22 4.99
CA ALA A 428 -23.30 -9.16 3.88
C ALA A 428 -22.99 -10.57 4.40
N LYS A 429 -23.82 -11.54 4.02
CA LYS A 429 -23.58 -12.97 4.23
C LYS A 429 -23.13 -13.60 2.93
N ILE A 430 -21.91 -14.12 2.91
CA ILE A 430 -21.33 -14.85 1.78
C ILE A 430 -21.29 -16.34 2.12
N VAL A 431 -21.83 -17.18 1.26
CA VAL A 431 -21.72 -18.64 1.37
C VAL A 431 -20.99 -19.16 0.14
N LEU A 432 -19.87 -19.83 0.36
CA LEU A 432 -19.09 -20.49 -0.68
C LEU A 432 -19.30 -22.00 -0.57
N ASN A 433 -19.85 -22.62 -1.60
CA ASN A 433 -19.85 -24.07 -1.70
C ASN A 433 -18.59 -24.49 -2.47
N VAL A 434 -17.66 -25.13 -1.79
CA VAL A 434 -16.36 -25.53 -2.37
C VAL A 434 -16.00 -26.96 -2.01
N ASP A 435 -15.32 -27.64 -2.93
CA ASP A 435 -14.54 -28.86 -2.70
C ASP A 435 -13.14 -28.70 -3.29
N GLY A 436 -12.29 -29.69 -3.08
CA GLY A 436 -10.97 -29.70 -3.68
C GLY A 436 -10.33 -31.07 -3.71
N THR A 437 -9.29 -31.20 -4.53
CA THR A 437 -8.43 -32.38 -4.57
C THR A 437 -7.19 -32.13 -3.73
N ALA A 438 -6.81 -33.10 -2.90
CA ALA A 438 -5.57 -33.04 -2.15
C ALA A 438 -4.39 -33.51 -3.00
N ALA A 439 -3.25 -32.84 -2.87
CA ALA A 439 -1.96 -33.35 -3.35
C ALA A 439 -1.01 -33.48 -2.16
N GLY A 440 -0.30 -34.61 -2.07
CA GLY A 440 0.65 -34.85 -0.97
C GLY A 440 0.01 -34.90 0.42
N GLY A 441 -1.29 -35.19 0.52
CA GLY A 441 -2.03 -35.19 1.79
C GLY A 441 -2.47 -33.81 2.28
N VAL A 442 -2.24 -32.74 1.51
CA VAL A 442 -2.67 -31.37 1.82
C VAL A 442 -3.80 -30.97 0.89
N ASN A 443 -4.88 -30.48 1.48
CA ASN A 443 -6.10 -30.00 0.82
C ASN A 443 -5.92 -28.58 0.24
N ALA A 444 -6.78 -28.21 -0.70
CA ALA A 444 -6.82 -26.84 -1.23
C ALA A 444 -7.22 -25.84 -0.14
N HIS A 445 -6.46 -24.74 -0.03
CA HIS A 445 -6.71 -23.63 0.88
C HIS A 445 -7.18 -22.43 0.07
N PHE A 446 -8.11 -21.65 0.62
CA PHE A 446 -8.58 -20.43 -0.03
C PHE A 446 -8.78 -19.29 0.95
N ASN A 447 -8.57 -18.06 0.49
CA ASN A 447 -8.99 -16.83 1.16
C ASN A 447 -10.28 -16.30 0.53
N LEU A 448 -11.15 -15.71 1.34
CA LEU A 448 -12.27 -14.90 0.87
C LEU A 448 -11.98 -13.43 1.12
N LEU A 449 -12.09 -12.62 0.07
CA LEU A 449 -11.89 -11.18 0.13
C LEU A 449 -13.15 -10.45 -0.36
N ILE A 450 -13.39 -9.27 0.20
CA ILE A 450 -14.33 -8.28 -0.33
C ILE A 450 -13.53 -7.02 -0.64
N ASP A 451 -13.60 -6.56 -1.88
CA ASP A 451 -12.89 -5.37 -2.35
C ASP A 451 -11.39 -5.37 -2.02
N GLY A 452 -10.74 -6.53 -2.21
CA GLY A 452 -9.31 -6.73 -1.94
C GLY A 452 -8.96 -6.96 -0.46
N LYS A 453 -9.93 -6.86 0.46
CA LYS A 453 -9.70 -7.09 1.90
C LYS A 453 -10.12 -8.50 2.30
N LYS A 454 -9.19 -9.28 2.87
CA LYS A 454 -9.48 -10.61 3.41
C LYS A 454 -10.50 -10.53 4.56
N ILE A 455 -11.60 -11.29 4.42
CA ILE A 455 -12.67 -11.42 5.43
C ILE A 455 -12.73 -12.82 6.05
N GLY A 456 -12.01 -13.79 5.48
CA GLY A 456 -11.94 -15.15 6.01
C GLY A 456 -11.10 -16.06 5.12
N GLU A 457 -11.01 -17.33 5.53
CA GLU A 457 -10.30 -18.38 4.82
C GLU A 457 -10.92 -19.75 5.10
N GLY A 458 -10.53 -20.76 4.34
CA GLY A 458 -10.99 -22.13 4.53
C GLY A 458 -10.12 -23.16 3.82
N VAL A 459 -10.31 -24.43 4.19
CA VAL A 459 -9.63 -25.58 3.57
C VAL A 459 -10.67 -26.51 2.98
N ALA A 460 -10.66 -26.67 1.66
CA ALA A 460 -11.62 -27.48 0.92
C ALA A 460 -11.21 -28.96 0.93
N GLY A 461 -12.08 -29.80 1.48
CA GLY A 461 -11.92 -31.26 1.40
C GLY A 461 -12.53 -31.84 0.13
N THR A 462 -12.47 -33.16 -0.02
CA THR A 462 -13.00 -33.88 -1.19
C THR A 462 -14.53 -33.86 -1.30
N GLU A 463 -15.23 -33.48 -0.23
CA GLU A 463 -16.69 -33.32 -0.24
C GLU A 463 -17.03 -31.83 -0.28
N ALA A 464 -17.94 -31.46 -1.17
CA ALA A 464 -18.45 -30.10 -1.28
C ALA A 464 -19.09 -29.64 0.03
N LYS A 465 -18.63 -28.50 0.54
CA LYS A 465 -19.11 -27.92 1.80
C LYS A 465 -19.35 -26.43 1.67
N ASP A 466 -20.35 -25.97 2.41
CA ASP A 466 -20.64 -24.55 2.56
C ASP A 466 -19.74 -23.93 3.63
N PHE A 467 -18.99 -22.90 3.25
CA PHE A 467 -18.27 -22.01 4.14
C PHE A 467 -19.04 -20.70 4.22
N VAL A 468 -19.43 -20.29 5.43
CA VAL A 468 -20.28 -19.14 5.68
C VAL A 468 -19.46 -18.02 6.31
N PHE A 469 -19.47 -16.86 5.68
CA PHE A 469 -18.78 -15.66 6.13
C PHE A 469 -19.78 -14.51 6.26
N THR A 470 -19.54 -13.64 7.23
CA THR A 470 -20.30 -12.40 7.42
C THR A 470 -19.33 -11.24 7.53
N THR A 471 -19.60 -10.16 6.80
CA THR A 471 -18.84 -8.93 6.90
C THR A 471 -19.78 -7.73 6.77
N THR A 472 -19.33 -6.58 7.25
CA THR A 472 -20.01 -5.32 7.02
C THR A 472 -19.55 -4.74 5.68
N VAL A 473 -20.50 -4.30 4.85
CA VAL A 473 -20.27 -3.62 3.58
C VAL A 473 -21.18 -2.41 3.47
N ALA A 474 -20.89 -1.51 2.54
CA ALA A 474 -21.82 -0.44 2.20
C ALA A 474 -23.10 -1.05 1.59
N ALA A 475 -24.27 -0.77 2.16
CA ALA A 475 -25.53 -1.22 1.57
C ALA A 475 -25.76 -0.54 0.21
N ASP A 476 -26.46 -1.25 -0.68
CA ASP A 476 -26.89 -0.72 -1.97
C ASP A 476 -25.73 -0.23 -2.88
N GLN A 477 -24.51 -0.75 -2.68
CA GLN A 477 -23.33 -0.54 -3.51
C GLN A 477 -22.84 -1.83 -4.17
N ALA A 478 -22.18 -1.69 -5.32
CA ALA A 478 -21.50 -2.81 -5.97
C ALA A 478 -20.19 -3.13 -5.23
N HIS A 479 -19.84 -4.40 -5.13
CA HIS A 479 -18.63 -4.89 -4.47
C HIS A 479 -17.99 -6.00 -5.30
N LYS A 480 -16.71 -6.27 -5.05
CA LYS A 480 -16.01 -7.44 -5.59
C LYS A 480 -15.96 -8.53 -4.53
N VAL A 481 -16.55 -9.68 -4.82
CA VAL A 481 -16.40 -10.89 -3.97
C VAL A 481 -15.34 -11.78 -4.59
N GLN A 482 -14.28 -12.08 -3.83
CA GLN A 482 -13.06 -12.67 -4.37
C GLN A 482 -12.69 -13.94 -3.61
N VAL A 483 -12.62 -15.07 -4.32
CA VAL A 483 -12.16 -16.35 -3.77
C VAL A 483 -10.76 -16.61 -4.29
N GLN A 484 -9.76 -16.48 -3.42
CA GLN A 484 -8.36 -16.64 -3.77
C GLN A 484 -7.89 -18.05 -3.40
N TYR A 485 -7.51 -18.84 -4.41
CA TYR A 485 -6.81 -20.11 -4.25
C TYR A 485 -5.31 -19.85 -4.21
N ASP A 486 -4.65 -20.19 -3.09
CA ASP A 486 -3.29 -19.71 -2.79
C ASP A 486 -2.24 -20.82 -2.58
N ASN A 487 -2.64 -22.10 -2.63
CA ASN A 487 -1.74 -23.21 -2.33
C ASN A 487 -1.71 -24.31 -3.40
N ASP A 488 -1.93 -23.99 -4.68
CA ASP A 488 -1.76 -24.92 -5.79
C ASP A 488 -0.37 -25.59 -5.81
N SER A 489 -0.37 -26.90 -6.08
CA SER A 489 0.85 -27.70 -6.22
C SER A 489 0.57 -29.10 -6.76
N VAL A 490 1.43 -29.57 -7.66
CA VAL A 490 1.47 -30.97 -8.10
C VAL A 490 2.46 -31.77 -7.23
N VAL A 491 1.97 -32.78 -6.51
CA VAL A 491 2.78 -33.65 -5.65
C VAL A 491 2.61 -35.11 -6.05
N ASN A 492 3.71 -35.79 -6.40
CA ASN A 492 3.71 -37.20 -6.84
C ASN A 492 2.74 -37.49 -8.01
N GLY A 493 2.56 -36.53 -8.91
CA GLY A 493 1.64 -36.63 -10.06
C GLY A 493 0.17 -36.43 -9.71
N GLN A 494 -0.17 -36.13 -8.46
CA GLN A 494 -1.49 -35.65 -8.06
C GLN A 494 -1.49 -34.12 -8.04
N ASP A 495 -2.57 -33.54 -8.55
CA ASP A 495 -2.73 -32.11 -8.67
C ASP A 495 -3.71 -31.58 -7.61
N ARG A 496 -3.33 -30.51 -6.92
CA ARG A 496 -4.18 -29.90 -5.90
C ARG A 496 -5.04 -28.88 -6.60
N ASN A 497 -6.35 -28.97 -6.46
CA ASN A 497 -7.26 -28.06 -7.14
C ASN A 497 -8.35 -27.61 -6.17
N LEU A 498 -8.80 -26.38 -6.35
CA LEU A 498 -9.99 -25.86 -5.68
C LEU A 498 -11.13 -25.83 -6.69
N THR A 499 -12.29 -26.34 -6.31
CA THR A 499 -13.53 -26.26 -7.09
C THR A 499 -14.49 -25.33 -6.36
N VAL A 500 -14.84 -24.21 -6.97
CA VAL A 500 -15.89 -23.30 -6.47
C VAL A 500 -17.20 -23.67 -7.16
N ASN A 501 -18.05 -24.46 -6.51
CA ASN A 501 -19.31 -24.92 -7.09
C ASN A 501 -20.37 -23.82 -7.15
N LYS A 502 -20.44 -22.99 -6.11
CA LYS A 502 -21.47 -21.95 -5.98
C LYS A 502 -21.03 -20.85 -5.04
N ILE A 503 -21.31 -19.60 -5.43
CA ILE A 503 -21.16 -18.42 -4.59
C ILE A 503 -22.58 -17.93 -4.27
N THR A 504 -22.87 -17.64 -3.00
CA THR A 504 -24.17 -17.06 -2.60
C THR A 504 -23.92 -15.79 -1.81
N ILE A 505 -24.43 -14.67 -2.31
CA ILE A 505 -24.31 -13.33 -1.71
C ILE A 505 -25.70 -12.93 -1.22
N ASN A 506 -25.89 -12.78 0.09
CA ASN A 506 -27.18 -12.44 0.71
C ASN A 506 -28.36 -13.30 0.21
N GLY A 507 -28.12 -14.60 0.04
CA GLY A 507 -29.12 -15.56 -0.45
C GLY A 507 -29.30 -15.61 -1.96
N LYS A 508 -28.66 -14.71 -2.73
CA LYS A 508 -28.66 -14.72 -4.20
C LYS A 508 -27.47 -15.51 -4.73
N ALA A 509 -27.74 -16.49 -5.59
CA ALA A 509 -26.70 -17.33 -6.17
C ALA A 509 -26.00 -16.61 -7.33
N VAL A 510 -24.67 -16.73 -7.37
CA VAL A 510 -23.81 -16.38 -8.50
C VAL A 510 -23.06 -17.64 -8.91
N ALA A 511 -23.17 -18.03 -10.17
CA ALA A 511 -22.41 -19.16 -10.69
C ALA A 511 -20.95 -18.72 -10.93
N PRO A 512 -19.95 -19.58 -10.67
CA PRO A 512 -18.54 -19.27 -10.94
C PRO A 512 -18.26 -18.98 -12.43
N THR A 513 -19.18 -19.37 -13.33
CA THR A 513 -19.12 -19.17 -14.78
C THR A 513 -19.98 -18.01 -15.29
N ASP A 514 -20.64 -17.25 -14.41
CA ASP A 514 -21.46 -16.11 -14.84
C ASP A 514 -20.60 -15.03 -15.51
N SER A 515 -21.18 -14.25 -16.41
CA SER A 515 -20.45 -13.26 -17.22
C SER A 515 -19.82 -12.12 -16.40
N ASN A 516 -20.26 -11.93 -15.15
CA ASN A 516 -19.68 -10.98 -14.21
C ASN A 516 -18.59 -11.60 -13.31
N VAL A 517 -18.21 -12.85 -13.57
CA VAL A 517 -17.14 -13.55 -12.86
C VAL A 517 -15.93 -13.69 -13.77
N THR A 518 -14.76 -13.38 -13.23
CA THR A 518 -13.46 -13.58 -13.90
C THR A 518 -12.54 -14.41 -13.03
N TYR A 519 -11.54 -15.04 -13.62
CA TYR A 519 -10.49 -15.77 -12.91
C TYR A 519 -9.14 -15.16 -13.27
N ASP A 520 -8.56 -14.43 -12.31
CA ASP A 520 -7.23 -13.85 -12.44
C ASP A 520 -6.20 -14.88 -11.97
N LYS A 521 -5.46 -15.47 -12.92
CA LYS A 521 -4.53 -16.56 -12.62
C LYS A 521 -3.22 -15.98 -12.07
N GLY A 522 -2.74 -16.53 -10.97
CA GLY A 522 -1.53 -16.07 -10.29
C GLY A 522 -1.81 -14.94 -9.32
N ALA A 523 -1.05 -13.85 -9.44
CA ALA A 523 -1.27 -12.66 -8.63
C ALA A 523 -2.60 -11.99 -9.03
N LEU A 524 -3.31 -11.43 -8.04
CA LEU A 524 -4.47 -10.58 -8.30
C LEU A 524 -3.98 -9.21 -8.81
N ASP A 525 -3.58 -9.15 -10.07
CA ASP A 525 -2.96 -7.97 -10.71
C ASP A 525 -3.65 -7.55 -12.01
N GLY A 526 -4.70 -8.28 -12.44
CA GLY A 526 -5.51 -8.00 -13.60
C GLY A 526 -4.84 -8.31 -14.94
N ARG A 527 -3.70 -9.02 -14.96
CA ARG A 527 -2.95 -9.29 -16.20
C ARG A 527 -3.35 -10.58 -16.89
N ASP A 528 -3.57 -11.66 -16.13
CA ASP A 528 -3.85 -13.00 -16.67
C ASP A 528 -5.30 -13.45 -16.42
N VAL A 529 -6.22 -12.54 -16.74
CA VAL A 529 -7.65 -12.68 -16.48
C VAL A 529 -8.33 -13.55 -17.54
N ALA A 530 -8.91 -14.66 -17.11
CA ALA A 530 -9.78 -15.52 -17.89
C ALA A 530 -11.26 -15.30 -17.52
N PRO A 531 -12.23 -15.74 -18.35
CA PRO A 531 -13.62 -15.87 -17.95
C PRO A 531 -13.75 -16.75 -16.69
N GLY A 532 -14.73 -16.46 -15.85
CA GLY A 532 -15.01 -17.23 -14.65
C GLY A 532 -15.22 -18.72 -14.95
N GLN A 533 -14.70 -19.56 -14.07
CA GLN A 533 -14.81 -21.01 -14.14
C GLN A 533 -14.89 -21.61 -12.73
N ALA A 534 -15.49 -22.79 -12.61
CA ALA A 534 -15.63 -23.48 -11.31
C ALA A 534 -14.29 -24.05 -10.82
N ASP A 535 -13.57 -24.71 -11.71
CA ASP A 535 -12.30 -25.36 -11.38
C ASP A 535 -11.15 -24.37 -11.43
N MET A 536 -10.48 -24.16 -10.30
CA MET A 536 -9.30 -23.33 -10.16
C MET A 536 -8.07 -24.24 -10.14
N TRP A 537 -7.49 -24.46 -11.33
CA TRP A 537 -6.36 -25.36 -11.57
C TRP A 537 -5.00 -24.79 -11.19
N TRP A 538 -4.96 -23.50 -10.86
CA TRP A 538 -3.74 -22.78 -10.53
C TRP A 538 -4.00 -21.84 -9.37
N ASN A 539 -2.95 -21.40 -8.69
CA ASN A 539 -3.06 -20.23 -7.84
C ASN A 539 -3.72 -19.08 -8.62
N GLY A 540 -4.59 -18.33 -7.96
CA GLY A 540 -5.33 -17.25 -8.59
C GLY A 540 -6.59 -16.89 -7.84
N THR A 541 -7.32 -15.90 -8.35
CA THR A 541 -8.49 -15.35 -7.68
C THR A 541 -9.69 -15.36 -8.61
N LEU A 542 -10.76 -16.06 -8.19
CA LEU A 542 -12.06 -15.96 -8.83
C LEU A 542 -12.76 -14.70 -8.30
N VAL A 543 -13.02 -13.74 -9.19
CA VAL A 543 -13.53 -12.40 -8.87
C VAL A 543 -14.95 -12.26 -9.39
N VAL A 544 -15.92 -12.16 -8.49
CA VAL A 544 -17.29 -11.76 -8.82
C VAL A 544 -17.38 -10.23 -8.78
N SER A 545 -17.64 -9.61 -9.92
CA SER A 545 -18.08 -8.20 -9.97
C SER A 545 -19.57 -8.15 -9.62
N ALA A 546 -19.87 -8.08 -8.32
CA ALA A 546 -21.23 -8.15 -7.80
C ALA A 546 -21.87 -6.76 -7.80
N ASP A 547 -22.96 -6.61 -8.54
CA ASP A 547 -23.70 -5.36 -8.57
C ASP A 547 -24.45 -5.10 -7.25
N LYS A 548 -24.88 -3.85 -7.06
CA LYS A 548 -25.55 -3.40 -5.84
C LYS A 548 -26.80 -4.20 -5.44
N SER A 549 -27.49 -4.82 -6.39
CA SER A 549 -28.67 -5.63 -6.07
C SER A 549 -28.30 -6.86 -5.25
N LEU A 550 -27.07 -7.35 -5.29
CA LEU A 550 -26.60 -8.47 -4.46
C LEU A 550 -26.36 -8.06 -3.00
N PHE A 551 -26.30 -6.75 -2.72
CA PHE A 551 -26.08 -6.17 -1.39
C PHE A 551 -27.25 -5.30 -0.89
N SER A 552 -28.43 -5.43 -1.50
CA SER A 552 -29.60 -4.66 -1.10
C SER A 552 -30.09 -5.05 0.29
N SER A 553 -30.41 -4.05 1.13
CA SER A 553 -31.05 -4.29 2.43
C SER A 553 -32.39 -5.03 2.23
N SER A 554 -32.56 -6.20 2.87
CA SER A 554 -33.86 -6.86 2.88
C SER A 554 -34.80 -6.03 3.77
N ALA A 555 -35.81 -5.42 3.16
CA ALA A 555 -36.81 -4.62 3.86
C ALA A 555 -37.51 -5.44 4.93
N VAL A 556 -37.20 -5.20 6.21
CA VAL A 556 -38.05 -5.60 7.32
C VAL A 556 -39.16 -4.55 7.39
N THR A 557 -40.37 -4.91 6.96
CA THR A 557 -41.55 -4.06 7.08
C THR A 557 -41.89 -3.92 8.57
N ALA A 558 -41.46 -2.83 9.20
CA ALA A 558 -41.90 -2.48 10.55
C ALA A 558 -43.33 -1.96 10.48
N GLN A 559 -44.28 -2.71 11.05
CA GLN A 559 -45.65 -2.28 11.23
C GLN A 559 -45.69 -1.12 12.24
N ALA A 560 -46.09 0.07 11.81
CA ALA A 560 -46.13 1.27 12.66
C ALA A 560 -47.25 1.17 13.72
N ALA A 561 -46.98 1.71 14.91
CA ALA A 561 -47.88 1.73 16.05
C ALA A 561 -49.18 2.52 15.76
N ALA A 562 -50.28 2.14 16.43
CA ALA A 562 -51.56 2.85 16.35
C ALA A 562 -51.49 4.25 16.99
N LEU A 563 -52.30 5.18 16.47
CA LEU A 563 -52.48 6.51 17.07
C LEU A 563 -53.00 6.38 18.51
N PRO A 564 -52.41 7.09 19.49
CA PRO A 564 -52.90 7.08 20.86
C PRO A 564 -54.27 7.79 20.98
N GLU A 565 -55.07 7.36 21.96
CA GLU A 565 -56.40 7.92 22.23
C GLU A 565 -56.28 9.39 22.66
N GLY A 566 -56.99 10.30 21.97
CA GLY A 566 -56.94 11.74 22.23
C GLY A 566 -55.90 12.54 21.42
N ALA A 567 -55.33 11.94 20.37
CA ALA A 567 -54.41 12.62 19.44
C ALA A 567 -55.03 13.89 18.83
N ASP A 568 -54.27 14.98 18.84
CA ASP A 568 -54.72 16.26 18.32
C ASP A 568 -54.52 16.38 16.79
N GLN A 569 -54.91 17.52 16.22
CA GLN A 569 -54.85 17.73 14.77
C GLN A 569 -53.41 17.72 14.22
N PHE A 570 -52.40 18.02 15.06
CA PHE A 570 -51.00 17.99 14.66
C PHE A 570 -50.47 16.55 14.65
N ASP A 571 -50.84 15.76 15.66
CA ASP A 571 -50.48 14.33 15.75
C ASP A 571 -51.09 13.52 14.59
N ILE A 572 -52.35 13.79 14.23
CA ILE A 572 -53.01 13.16 13.08
C ILE A 572 -52.32 13.53 11.77
N ARG A 573 -51.93 14.80 11.58
CA ARG A 573 -51.19 15.23 10.38
C ARG A 573 -49.81 14.59 10.30
N GLN A 574 -49.08 14.48 11.41
CA GLN A 574 -47.79 13.80 11.41
C GLN A 574 -47.92 12.30 11.12
N TYR A 575 -48.98 11.65 11.63
CA TYR A 575 -49.26 10.25 11.33
C TYR A 575 -49.61 10.01 9.85
N MET A 576 -50.40 10.90 9.25
CA MET A 576 -50.74 10.85 7.81
C MET A 576 -49.54 11.08 6.90
N VAL A 577 -48.68 12.03 7.26
CA VAL A 577 -47.43 12.30 6.55
C VAL A 577 -46.48 11.11 6.66
N ALA A 578 -46.36 10.50 7.84
CA ALA A 578 -45.53 9.31 8.05
C ALA A 578 -46.02 8.08 7.28
N GLN A 579 -47.31 7.99 6.95
CA GLN A 579 -47.89 6.90 6.14
C GLN A 579 -48.07 7.25 4.65
N ALA A 580 -47.73 8.48 4.24
CA ALA A 580 -47.99 8.99 2.89
C ALA A 580 -49.45 8.78 2.42
N SER A 581 -50.42 8.97 3.32
CA SER A 581 -51.86 8.78 3.06
C SER A 581 -52.62 10.10 3.18
N ASN A 582 -53.62 10.32 2.31
CA ASN A 582 -54.49 11.51 2.32
C ASN A 582 -55.82 11.29 3.08
N THR A 583 -56.02 10.11 3.66
CA THR A 583 -57.19 9.79 4.49
C THR A 583 -56.80 8.97 5.73
N VAL A 584 -57.43 9.23 6.87
CA VAL A 584 -57.31 8.43 8.11
C VAL A 584 -58.70 8.00 8.56
N GLU A 585 -58.88 6.71 8.83
CA GLU A 585 -60.04 6.20 9.56
C GLU A 585 -59.74 6.25 11.07
N ILE A 586 -60.54 7.03 11.80
CA ILE A 586 -60.48 7.05 13.27
C ILE A 586 -61.52 6.05 13.81
N PRO A 587 -61.17 5.15 14.73
CA PRO A 587 -62.14 4.27 15.38
C PRO A 587 -63.19 5.11 16.12
N ALA A 588 -64.47 4.93 15.79
CA ALA A 588 -65.56 5.67 16.41
C ALA A 588 -65.80 5.20 17.87
N ASP A 589 -65.72 6.11 18.84
CA ASP A 589 -66.61 6.03 20.00
C ASP A 589 -67.93 6.74 19.64
N THR A 590 -69.01 6.13 20.10
CA THR A 590 -70.44 6.42 19.91
C THR A 590 -70.84 7.90 19.82
N SER A 591 -70.64 8.54 18.65
CA SER A 591 -71.59 9.46 17.97
C SER A 591 -70.94 10.20 16.79
N GLY A 592 -71.23 9.75 15.55
CA GLY A 592 -71.11 10.56 14.32
C GLY A 592 -69.71 10.68 13.70
N THR A 593 -69.52 10.13 12.50
CA THR A 593 -68.35 10.36 11.64
C THR A 593 -68.30 11.82 11.18
N ALA A 594 -67.22 12.54 11.50
CA ALA A 594 -66.90 13.82 10.86
C ALA A 594 -65.60 13.67 10.07
N SER A 595 -65.70 13.68 8.73
CA SER A 595 -64.57 13.91 7.84
C SER A 595 -64.24 15.41 7.86
N ILE A 596 -63.07 15.79 8.37
CA ILE A 596 -62.61 17.18 8.35
C ILE A 596 -61.73 17.38 7.11
N ASP A 597 -62.25 18.10 6.13
CA ASP A 597 -61.51 18.57 4.96
C ASP A 597 -60.92 19.96 5.26
N LEU A 598 -59.60 20.07 5.39
CA LEU A 598 -58.92 21.27 5.91
C LEU A 598 -58.45 22.25 4.83
N TRP A 599 -59.03 22.21 3.63
CA TRP A 599 -58.70 23.12 2.53
C TRP A 599 -59.63 24.35 2.40
N ALA A 600 -60.35 24.72 3.47
CA ALA A 600 -61.29 25.85 3.44
C ALA A 600 -61.17 26.78 4.66
N SER A 601 -60.03 27.46 4.84
CA SER A 601 -59.98 28.78 5.51
C SER A 601 -58.58 29.40 5.46
N GLU A 602 -58.52 30.66 5.03
CA GLU A 602 -57.40 31.65 5.08
C GLU A 602 -56.49 31.75 3.81
N PRO A 603 -56.69 32.79 2.95
CA PRO A 603 -56.01 32.98 1.66
C PRO A 603 -54.96 34.11 1.68
N ASP A 604 -53.82 33.99 2.37
CA ASP A 604 -52.81 35.08 2.38
C ASP A 604 -51.33 34.64 2.47
N LEU A 605 -50.97 33.49 1.87
CA LEU A 605 -49.58 33.02 1.84
C LEU A 605 -49.17 32.43 0.48
N PHE A 606 -49.55 33.09 -0.62
CA PHE A 606 -49.10 32.75 -1.99
C PHE A 606 -48.85 33.98 -2.87
N ALA A 607 -48.06 34.94 -2.35
CA ALA A 607 -47.55 36.05 -3.15
C ALA A 607 -46.07 36.37 -2.82
N ALA A 608 -45.17 35.37 -2.87
CA ALA A 608 -43.72 35.63 -2.84
C ALA A 608 -42.82 34.46 -3.32
N THR A 609 -43.26 33.61 -4.27
CA THR A 609 -42.40 32.54 -4.82
C THR A 609 -42.62 32.25 -6.30
N ALA A 610 -43.15 33.23 -7.05
CA ALA A 610 -43.21 33.18 -8.51
C ALA A 610 -42.63 34.48 -9.09
N HIS A 611 -41.33 34.72 -8.88
CA HIS A 611 -40.48 35.59 -9.69
C HIS A 611 -39.04 35.42 -9.18
N LEU A 612 -38.30 34.48 -9.76
CA LEU A 612 -36.83 34.46 -9.91
C LEU A 612 -36.38 33.17 -10.64
N SER A 613 -37.09 32.81 -11.71
CA SER A 613 -36.68 31.76 -12.65
C SER A 613 -36.69 32.24 -14.10
N ASP A 614 -36.51 33.55 -14.32
CA ASP A 614 -36.36 34.16 -15.65
C ASP A 614 -35.39 35.36 -15.57
N SER A 615 -34.10 35.07 -15.43
CA SER A 615 -33.04 35.98 -15.87
C SER A 615 -31.72 35.21 -15.95
N LEU A 616 -31.40 34.70 -17.14
CA LEU A 616 -30.07 34.60 -17.76
C LEU A 616 -30.12 33.61 -18.94
N ASN A 617 -30.93 33.95 -19.93
CA ASN A 617 -30.74 33.55 -21.33
C ASN A 617 -31.08 34.79 -22.16
N GLU A 618 -30.13 35.71 -22.32
CA GLU A 618 -30.01 36.68 -23.41
C GLU A 618 -28.92 37.70 -23.08
N PHE A 619 -27.69 37.44 -23.51
CA PHE A 619 -26.74 38.46 -23.95
C PHE A 619 -25.78 37.82 -24.94
N ASP A 620 -26.30 37.58 -26.14
CA ASP A 620 -25.50 37.45 -27.36
C ASP A 620 -26.34 37.99 -28.54
N ALA A 621 -26.27 39.32 -28.75
CA ALA A 621 -26.47 40.05 -30.01
C ALA A 621 -26.80 41.55 -29.77
N ALA A 622 -25.77 42.39 -29.75
CA ALA A 622 -25.76 43.76 -30.30
C ALA A 622 -24.33 44.31 -30.30
#